data_AF-A0A7C2KBS4-F1
#
_entry.id   AF-A0A7C2KBS4-F1
#
_cell.length_a   1.000
_cell.length_b   1.000
_cell.length_c   1.000
_cell.angle_alpha   90.00
_cell.angle_beta   90.00
_cell.angle_gamma   90.00
#
_symmetry.space_group_name_H-M   'P 1'
#
loop_
_entity.id
_entity.type
_entity.pdbx_description
1 polymer ?
#
loop_
_entity_poly.entity_id
_entity_poly.type
_entity_poly.pdbx_seq_one_letter_code
_entity_poly.pdbx_strand_id
1 'polypeptide(L)' 'MHPRATAIIPAYNEEPTVGSVVEAIRSSPLIDEVIVVCDGSEDRTA' A
#
# COMPACT_ATOMS: atom_id res chain seq x y z
N MET A 1 -17.35 16.59 3.76
CA MET A 1 -17.09 15.67 2.64
C MET A 1 -15.69 15.96 2.14
N HIS A 2 -14.80 14.95 2.18
CA HIS A 2 -13.50 15.04 1.53
C HIS A 2 -13.58 14.37 0.16
N PRO A 3 -12.70 14.74 -0.80
CA PRO A 3 -12.55 14.00 -2.04
C PRO A 3 -12.24 12.53 -1.74
N ARG A 4 -12.75 11.64 -2.58
CA ARG A 4 -12.37 10.23 -2.50
C ARG A 4 -10.92 10.08 -2.98
N ALA A 5 -10.09 9.39 -2.20
CA ALA A 5 -8.67 9.23 -2.49
C ALA A 5 -8.23 7.76 -2.36
N THR A 6 -7.49 7.29 -3.36
CA THR A 6 -6.87 5.96 -3.40
C THR A 6 -5.35 6.11 -3.33
N ALA A 7 -4.70 5.39 -2.42
CA ALA A 7 -3.26 5.27 -2.34
C ALA A 7 -2.79 4.07 -3.18
N ILE A 8 -1.83 4.31 -4.09
CA ILE A 8 -1.21 3.27 -4.92
C ILE A 8 0.23 3.09 -4.45
N ILE A 9 0.59 1.86 -4.06
CA ILE A 9 1.91 1.50 -3.53
C ILE A 9 2.56 0.52 -4.52
N PRO A 10 3.49 0.95 -5.37
CA PRO A 10 4.33 0.00 -6.10
C PRO A 10 5.26 -0.73 -5.12
N ALA A 11 5.38 -2.04 -5.25
CA ALA A 11 6.22 -2.87 -4.38
C ALA A 11 7.00 -3.91 -5.19
N TYR A 12 8.32 -3.95 -5.02
CA TYR A 12 9.23 -4.93 -5.60
C TYR A 12 10.19 -5.44 -4.51
N ASN A 13 10.01 -6.69 -4.10
CA ASN A 13 10.77 -7.34 -3.04
C ASN A 13 10.74 -6.60 -1.68
N GLU A 14 9.54 -6.22 -1.25
CA GLU A 14 9.27 -5.47 -0.02
C GLU A 14 8.57 -6.33 1.05
N GLU A 15 8.76 -7.67 1.05
CA GLU A 15 8.29 -8.56 2.12
C GLU A 15 8.51 -7.99 3.54
N PRO A 16 9.67 -7.39 3.89
CA PRO A 16 9.88 -6.89 5.25
C PRO A 16 9.15 -5.57 5.56
N THR A 17 8.72 -4.78 4.56
CA THR A 17 8.26 -3.40 4.79
C THR A 17 6.81 -3.14 4.35
N VAL A 18 6.31 -3.81 3.30
CA VAL A 18 5.04 -3.47 2.64
C VAL A 18 3.85 -3.47 3.60
N GLY A 19 3.82 -4.40 4.56
CA GLY A 19 2.79 -4.47 5.59
C GLY A 19 2.74 -3.20 6.47
N SER A 20 3.91 -2.72 6.92
CA SER A 20 3.98 -1.52 7.76
C SER A 20 3.56 -0.24 7.02
N VAL A 21 3.87 -0.16 5.71
CA VAL A 21 3.45 0.94 4.85
C VAL A 21 1.92 0.95 4.67
N VAL A 22 1.32 -0.22 4.44
CA VAL A 22 -0.14 -0.37 4.34
C VAL A 22 -0.82 0.05 5.64
N GLU A 23 -0.31 -0.37 6.80
CA GLU A 23 -0.88 0.01 8.10
C GLU A 23 -0.77 1.52 8.37
N ALA A 24 0.36 2.14 8.02
CA ALA A 24 0.52 3.58 8.14
C ALA A 24 -0.50 4.35 7.28
N ILE A 25 -0.75 3.90 6.04
CA ILE A 25 -1.71 4.55 5.14
C ILE A 25 -3.15 4.34 5.64
N ARG A 26 -3.48 3.14 6.12
CA ARG A 26 -4.80 2.83 6.71
C ARG A 26 -5.13 3.66 7.94
N SER A 27 -4.13 4.15 8.66
CA SER A 27 -4.33 5.05 9.79
C SER A 27 -4.74 6.48 9.39
N SER A 28 -4.61 6.83 8.10
CA SER A 28 -4.94 8.17 7.59
C SER A 28 -6.45 8.32 7.36
N PRO A 29 -7.11 9.32 7.98
CA PRO A 29 -8.52 9.60 7.73
C PRO A 29 -8.78 10.22 6.35
N LEU A 30 -7.74 10.44 5.54
CA LEU A 30 -7.83 11.07 4.22
C LEU A 30 -7.83 10.05 3.06
N ILE A 31 -7.59 8.76 3.33
CA ILE A 31 -7.46 7.72 2.30
C ILE A 31 -8.59 6.70 2.46
N ASP A 32 -9.30 6.43 1.37
CA ASP A 32 -10.45 5.52 1.35
C ASP A 32 -10.06 4.11 0.91
N GLU A 33 -9.00 3.99 0.10
CA GLU A 33 -8.60 2.75 -0.56
C GLU A 33 -7.09 2.65 -0.67
N VAL A 34 -6.56 1.44 -0.50
CA VAL A 34 -5.13 1.14 -0.64
C VAL A 34 -4.97 0.01 -1.65
N ILE A 35 -4.18 0.25 -2.68
CA ILE A 35 -3.84 -0.73 -3.72
C ILE A 35 -2.33 -0.92 -3.71
N VAL A 36 -1.89 -2.14 -3.37
CA VAL A 36 -0.49 -2.54 -3.54
C VAL A 36 -0.35 -3.17 -4.92
N VAL A 37 0.59 -2.66 -5.72
CA VAL A 37 0.93 -3.19 -7.04
C VAL A 37 2.25 -3.94 -6.91
N CYS A 38 2.18 -5.27 -6.95
CA CYS A 38 3.37 -6.11 -7.02
C CYS A 38 4.02 -5.96 -8.40
N ASP A 39 5.18 -5.32 -8.45
CA ASP A 39 5.93 -5.02 -9.67
C ASP A 39 6.94 -6.13 -9.99
N GLY A 40 6.47 -7.38 -10.01
CA GLY A 40 7.31 -8.54 -10.34
C GLY A 40 8.20 -9.03 -9.19
N SER A 41 7.75 -8.91 -7.95
CA SER A 41 8.50 -9.42 -6.78
C SER A 41 8.77 -10.93 -6.89
N GLU A 42 9.95 -11.35 -6.42
CA GLU A 42 10.40 -12.75 -6.35
C GLU A 42 10.38 -13.29 -4.91
N ASP A 43 9.99 -12.46 -3.94
CA ASP A 43 9.81 -12.80 -2.52
C ASP A 43 8.32 -12.90 -2.13
N ARG A 44 8.01 -12.85 -0.83
CA ARG A 44 6.63 -12.91 -0.31
C ARG A 44 5.97 -11.54 -0.16
N THR A 45 6.26 -10.60 -1.07
CA THR A 45 5.59 -9.28 -1.10
C THR A 45 4.07 -9.37 -1.36
N ALA A 46 3.62 -10.35 -2.14
CA ALA A 46 2.22 -10.51 -2.57
C ALA A 46 1.39 -11.43 -1.66
#